data_AF-A0A3Q8SDZ2-F1
#
_entry.id   AF-A0A3Q8SDZ2-F1
#
_cell.length_a   1.000
_cell.length_b   1.000
_cell.length_c   1.000
_cell.angle_alpha   90.00
_cell.angle_beta   90.00
_cell.angle_gamma   90.00
#
_symmetry.space_group_name_H-M   'P 1'
#
loop_
_entity.id
_entity.type
_entity.pdbx_description
1 polymer ?
#
loop_
_entity_poly.entity_id
_entity_poly.type
_entity_poly.pdbx_seq_one_letter_code
_entity_poly.pdbx_strand_id
1 'polypeptide(L)'
;MIRVFKSKDHVEAVEFKDFSSIHTIILLTGMGVSVNFSPKGALSSLTLIKGAHELVAIPGQFVYKNDTGTVGICNYEYLAERYEEVTETEIVE
;
A
#
# COMPACT_ATOMS: atom_id res chain seq x y z
N MET A 1 7.40 -6.02 1.37
CA MET A 1 8.26 -5.41 0.34
C MET A 1 7.51 -4.22 -0.21
N ILE A 2 8.14 -3.04 -0.26
CA ILE A 2 7.58 -1.86 -0.91
C ILE A 2 7.87 -2.02 -2.41
N ARG A 3 6.85 -1.87 -3.25
CA ARG A 3 7.00 -1.80 -4.70
C ARG A 3 6.98 -0.34 -5.11
N VAL A 4 7.91 0.04 -5.99
CA VAL A 4 8.04 1.41 -6.47
C VAL A 4 7.48 1.49 -7.88
N PHE A 5 6.61 2.47 -8.11
CA PHE A 5 5.96 2.71 -9.39
C PHE A 5 6.32 4.13 -9.85
N LYS A 6 6.79 4.29 -11.10
CA LYS A 6 7.20 5.59 -11.66
C LYS A 6 6.60 5.80 -13.05
N SER A 7 6.12 7.02 -13.33
CA SER A 7 5.94 7.50 -14.72
C SER A 7 6.44 8.93 -14.84
N LYS A 8 5.60 9.92 -14.51
CA LYS A 8 5.98 11.33 -14.28
C LYS A 8 5.97 11.72 -12.80
N ASP A 9 5.08 11.09 -12.04
CA ASP A 9 5.00 11.19 -10.59
C ASP A 9 5.54 9.88 -9.98
N HIS A 10 6.16 9.97 -8.81
CA HIS A 10 6.63 8.81 -8.07
C HIS A 10 5.59 8.37 -7.04
N VAL A 11 5.33 7.06 -7.02
CA VAL A 11 4.41 6.44 -6.08
C VAL A 11 5.06 5.20 -5.50
N GLU A 12 5.07 5.12 -4.18
CA GLU A 12 5.44 3.92 -3.44
C GLU A 12 4.16 3.19 -3.07
N ALA A 13 4.09 1.88 -3.30
CA ALA A 13 2.91 1.09 -2.97
C ALA A 13 3.27 -0.24 -2.32
N VAL A 14 2.43 -0.68 -1.39
CA VAL A 14 2.57 -1.97 -0.70
C VAL A 14 1.26 -2.73 -0.86
N GLU A 15 1.35 -3.95 -1.34
CA GLU A 15 0.22 -4.88 -1.37
C GLU A 15 -0.14 -5.30 0.05
N PHE A 16 -1.40 -5.09 0.43
CA PHE A 16 -1.97 -5.68 1.62
C PHE A 16 -2.37 -7.11 1.29
N LYS A 17 -1.55 -8.08 1.69
CA LYS A 17 -1.78 -9.51 1.38
C LYS A 17 -2.02 -10.37 2.62
N ASP A 18 -1.28 -10.08 3.68
CA ASP A 18 -1.21 -10.86 4.91
C ASP A 18 -0.59 -10.02 6.03
N PHE A 19 -0.44 -10.60 7.23
CA PHE A 19 0.15 -9.93 8.39
C PHE A 19 1.56 -9.36 8.15
N SER A 20 2.37 -9.99 7.29
CA SER A 20 3.74 -9.53 7.00
C SER A 20 3.76 -8.19 6.28
N SER A 21 2.69 -7.85 5.56
CA SER A 21 2.56 -6.57 4.85
C SER A 21 2.26 -5.39 5.77
N ILE A 22 1.61 -5.63 6.92
CA ILE A 22 1.10 -4.57 7.81
C ILE A 22 2.23 -3.66 8.31
N HIS A 23 3.35 -4.25 8.76
CA HIS A 23 4.50 -3.47 9.22
C HIS A 23 5.04 -2.54 8.12
N THR A 24 5.13 -3.05 6.89
CA THR A 24 5.61 -2.26 5.75
C THR A 24 4.63 -1.13 5.41
N ILE A 25 3.32 -1.39 5.49
CA ILE A 25 2.28 -0.38 5.29
C ILE A 25 2.36 0.73 6.35
N ILE A 26 2.62 0.39 7.62
CA ILE A 26 2.85 1.37 8.68
C ILE A 26 4.08 2.23 8.38
N LEU A 27 5.19 1.61 7.96
CA LEU A 27 6.41 2.34 7.59
C LEU A 27 6.19 3.31 6.41
N LEU A 28 5.46 2.87 5.38
CA LEU A 28 5.14 3.68 4.20
C LEU A 28 4.28 4.91 4.58
N THR A 29 3.21 4.67 5.32
CA THR A 29 2.14 5.66 5.54
C THR A 29 2.35 6.52 6.79
N GLY A 30 3.02 5.99 7.81
CA GLY A 30 3.08 6.58 9.15
C GLY A 30 1.73 6.64 9.86
N MET A 31 0.71 5.92 9.37
CA MET A 31 -0.64 5.93 9.93
C MET A 31 -0.82 4.85 11.00
N GLY A 32 -1.71 5.11 11.95
CA GLY A 32 -2.19 4.07 12.86
C GLY A 32 -2.99 3.03 12.09
N VAL A 33 -3.02 1.79 12.57
CA VAL A 33 -3.76 0.71 11.90
C VAL A 33 -4.71 -0.01 12.84
N SER A 34 -5.87 -0.37 12.32
CA SER A 34 -6.78 -1.35 12.92
C SER A 34 -6.96 -2.52 11.96
N VAL A 35 -6.97 -3.73 12.49
CA VAL A 35 -7.01 -4.97 11.70
C VAL A 35 -8.28 -5.74 12.06
N ASN A 36 -9.06 -6.11 11.04
CA ASN A 36 -10.24 -6.93 11.23
C ASN A 36 -10.01 -8.35 10.74
N PHE A 37 -10.54 -9.31 11.49
CA PHE A 37 -10.51 -10.72 11.18
C PHE A 37 -11.91 -11.22 10.85
N SER A 38 -11.99 -12.10 9.87
CA SER A 38 -13.18 -12.91 9.63
C SER A 38 -13.44 -13.83 10.84
N PRO A 39 -14.67 -14.38 10.98
CA PRO A 39 -14.99 -15.34 12.03
C PRO A 39 -14.11 -16.61 12.03
N LYS A 40 -13.45 -16.89 10.90
CA LYS A 40 -12.51 -18.02 10.75
C LYS A 40 -11.07 -17.66 11.16
N GLY A 41 -10.82 -16.45 11.63
CA GLY A 41 -9.50 -15.95 12.00
C GLY A 41 -8.65 -15.46 10.82
N ALA A 42 -9.16 -15.53 9.59
CA ALA A 42 -8.46 -14.98 8.43
C ALA A 42 -8.54 -13.45 8.40
N LEU A 43 -7.46 -12.80 7.99
CA LEU A 43 -7.37 -11.36 7.79
C LEU A 43 -8.46 -10.90 6.80
N SER A 44 -9.28 -9.93 7.20
CA SER A 44 -10.41 -9.45 6.40
C SER A 44 -10.19 -8.04 5.86
N SER A 45 -9.69 -7.13 6.68
CA SER A 45 -9.38 -5.76 6.25
C SER A 45 -8.35 -5.08 7.16
N LEU A 46 -7.72 -4.04 6.61
CA LEU A 46 -6.84 -3.12 7.30
C LEU A 46 -7.41 -1.72 7.19
N THR A 47 -7.66 -1.06 8.32
CA THR A 47 -8.08 0.34 8.37
C THR A 47 -6.88 1.20 8.76
N LEU A 48 -6.49 2.12 7.88
CA LEU A 48 -5.47 3.13 8.11
C LEU A 48 -6.13 4.37 8.72
N ILE A 49 -5.61 4.85 9.84
CA ILE A 49 -6.21 5.91 10.65
C ILE A 49 -5.24 7.08 10.78
N LYS A 50 -5.69 8.28 10.40
CA LYS A 50 -4.98 9.56 10.60
C LYS A 50 -5.96 10.63 11.05
N GLY A 51 -6.06 10.83 12.36
CA GLY A 51 -7.05 11.75 12.94
C GLY A 51 -8.46 11.27 12.64
N ALA A 52 -9.26 12.09 11.96
CA ALA A 52 -10.62 11.75 11.54
C ALA A 52 -10.71 11.06 10.16
N HIS A 53 -9.58 10.85 9.49
CA HIS A 53 -9.55 10.20 8.18
C HIS A 53 -9.24 8.70 8.32
N GLU A 54 -10.09 7.88 7.69
CA GLU A 54 -9.96 6.43 7.64
C GLU A 54 -9.90 5.94 6.19
N LEU A 55 -9.01 5.01 5.89
CA LEU A 55 -8.91 4.32 4.61
C LEU A 55 -8.92 2.81 4.86
N VAL A 56 -9.78 2.07 4.16
CA VAL A 56 -9.94 0.62 4.38
C VAL A 56 -9.42 -0.15 3.17
N ALA A 57 -8.41 -1.00 3.40
CA ALA A 57 -7.86 -1.92 2.42
C ALA A 57 -8.35 -3.35 2.70
N ILE A 58 -8.63 -4.12 1.65
CA ILE A 58 -8.87 -5.57 1.73
C ILE A 58 -7.71 -6.34 1.11
N PRO A 59 -7.51 -7.63 1.46
CA PRO A 59 -6.43 -8.42 0.89
C PRO A 59 -6.42 -8.40 -0.65
N GLY A 60 -5.25 -8.17 -1.24
CA GLY A 60 -5.04 -8.00 -2.68
C GLY A 60 -5.03 -6.54 -3.17
N GLN A 61 -5.40 -5.58 -2.31
CA GLN A 61 -5.29 -4.16 -2.65
C GLN A 61 -3.93 -3.56 -2.29
N PHE A 62 -3.60 -2.46 -2.95
CA PHE A 62 -2.37 -1.71 -2.74
C PHE A 62 -2.66 -0.45 -1.95
N VAL A 63 -1.92 -0.26 -0.86
CA VAL A 63 -1.82 1.01 -0.18
C VAL A 63 -0.67 1.77 -0.82
N TYR A 64 -0.94 2.96 -1.36
CA TYR A 64 0.06 3.77 -2.01
C TYR A 64 0.24 5.13 -1.34
N LYS A 65 1.43 5.71 -1.52
CA LYS A 65 1.76 7.07 -1.11
C LYS A 65 2.47 7.77 -2.26
N ASN A 66 1.99 8.94 -2.63
CA ASN A 66 2.61 9.77 -3.65
C ASN A 66 3.59 10.77 -3.04
N ASP A 67 4.30 11.51 -3.90
CA ASP A 67 5.28 12.53 -3.53
C ASP A 67 4.72 13.67 -2.67
N THR A 68 3.42 13.94 -2.74
CA THR A 68 2.77 14.96 -1.89
C THR A 68 2.43 14.44 -0.49
N GLY A 69 2.73 13.16 -0.20
CA GLY A 69 2.39 12.49 1.06
C GLY A 69 0.93 12.08 1.15
N THR A 70 0.18 12.12 0.05
CA THR A 70 -1.20 11.63 -0.01
C THR A 70 -1.18 10.11 -0.03
N VAL A 71 -1.89 9.52 0.92
CA VAL A 71 -2.09 8.07 1.01
C VAL A 71 -3.42 7.70 0.37
N GLY A 72 -3.43 6.64 -0.43
CA GLY A 72 -4.62 6.11 -1.06
C GLY A 72 -4.60 4.59 -1.16
N ILE A 73 -5.71 4.03 -1.65
CA ILE A 73 -5.90 2.59 -1.84
C ILE A 73 -6.36 2.35 -3.27
N CYS A 74 -5.76 1.40 -3.95
CA CYS A 74 -6.13 1.02 -5.31
C CYS A 74 -5.89 -0.47 -5.57
N ASN A 75 -6.34 -0.95 -6.73
CA ASN A 75 -5.98 -2.28 -7.21
C ASN A 75 -4.69 -2.20 -8.05
N TYR A 76 -4.13 -3.36 -8.39
CA TYR A 76 -2.92 -3.44 -9.21
C TYR A 76 -3.09 -2.79 -10.59
N GLU A 77 -4.25 -2.97 -11.23
CA GLU A 77 -4.54 -2.45 -12.56
C GLU A 77 -4.44 -0.92 -12.60
N TYR A 78 -4.87 -0.25 -11.54
CA TYR A 78 -4.75 1.21 -11.42
C TYR A 78 -3.29 1.67 -11.44
N LEU A 79 -2.41 0.93 -10.77
CA LEU A 79 -0.98 1.22 -10.73
C LEU A 79 -0.33 0.91 -12.08
N ALA A 80 -0.60 -0.27 -12.64
CA ALA A 80 -0.03 -0.73 -13.90
C ALA A 80 -0.45 0.12 -15.11
N GLU A 81 -1.66 0.70 -15.11
CA GLU A 81 -2.11 1.59 -16.18
C GLU A 81 -1.46 2.99 -16.13
N ARG A 82 -1.05 3.45 -14.94
CA ARG A 82 -0.60 4.83 -14.70
C ARG A 82 0.90 4.96 -14.47
N TYR A 83 1.55 3.88 -14.07
CA TYR A 83 2.93 3.87 -13.63
C TYR A 83 3.64 2.60 -14.10
N GLU A 84 4.91 2.74 -14.43
CA GLU A 84 5.80 1.62 -14.69
C GLU A 84 6.35 1.09 -13.36
N GLU A 85 6.25 -0.22 -13.13
CA GLU A 85 6.83 -0.84 -11.93
C GLU A 85 8.36 -0.86 -12.07
N VAL A 86 9.04 -0.17 -11.15
CA VAL A 86 10.50 -0.18 -11.07
C VAL A 86 10.88 -1.39 -10.23
N THR A 87 11.19 -2.50 -10.90
CA THR A 87 11.86 -3.62 -10.24
C THR A 87 13.32 -3.24 -10.04
N GLU A 88 13.84 -3.47 -8.83
CA GLU A 88 15.15 -3.05 -8.31
C GLU A 88 16.34 -3.76 -9.02
N THR A 89 16.41 -3.66 -10.36
CA THR A 89 17.41 -4.32 -11.20
C THR A 89 18.21 -3.36 -12.08
N GLU A 90 17.94 -2.05 -12.03
CA GLU A 90 18.69 -1.04 -12.80
C GLU A 90 19.38 -0.01 -11.89
N ILE A 91 20.07 -0.48 -10.86
CA ILE A 91 21.19 0.27 -10.28
C ILE A 91 22.43 -0.21 -11.03
N VAL A 92 22.66 0.34 -12.22
CA VAL A 92 23.92 0.15 -12.95
C VAL A 92 24.94 1.05 -12.26
N GLU A 93 25.89 0.45 -11.54
CA GLU A 93 27.14 1.11 -11.12
C GLU A 93 27.98 1.56 -12.32
#